data_AF-A0A0E3P5E4-F1
#
_entry.id   AF-A0A0E3P5E4-F1
#
_cell.length_a   1.000
_cell.length_b   1.000
_cell.length_c   1.000
_cell.angle_alpha   90.00
_cell.angle_beta   90.00
_cell.angle_gamma   90.00
#
_symmetry.space_group_name_H-M   'P 1'
#
loop_
_entity.id
_entity.type
_entity.pdbx_description
1 polymer ?
#
loop_
_entity_poly.entity_id
_entity_poly.type
_entity_poly.pdbx_seq_one_letter_code
_entity_poly.pdbx_strand_id
1 'polypeptide(L)'
;MMEKHFINYSASLYGRRTKKLDFQPLKFLSLKDFFPGSGLKDLIETYAVLGGTPAYLLGYEGDIFETIKSRILKKEDFLYKDAEFILREELKEPGYYFSIIRSISFGNVTSGKIINHTGLSRCPQYPGPLLKQSCCRP
;
A
#
# COMPACT_ATOMS: atom_id res chain seq x y z
N MET A 1 4.81 6.77 9.98
CA MET A 1 6.10 6.43 10.59
C MET A 1 7.21 7.49 10.45
N MET A 2 7.58 8.06 9.29
CA MET A 2 8.59 9.16 9.27
C MET A 2 7.98 10.55 9.51
N GLU A 3 6.86 10.86 8.85
CA GLU A 3 6.26 12.20 8.91
C GLU A 3 5.76 12.55 10.33
N LYS A 4 5.20 11.57 11.05
CA LYS A 4 4.69 11.76 12.42
C LYS A 4 5.78 12.18 13.41
N HIS A 5 7.01 11.68 13.26
CA HIS A 5 8.12 11.98 14.17
C HIS A 5 8.93 13.22 13.78
N PHE A 6 8.98 13.56 12.50
CA PHE A 6 9.86 14.63 12.00
C PHE A 6 9.15 15.82 11.34
N ILE A 7 7.89 15.66 10.91
CA ILE A 7 7.12 16.67 10.16
C ILE A 7 5.96 17.23 10.99
N ASN A 8 5.57 16.56 12.07
CA ASN A 8 4.52 17.05 12.97
C ASN A 8 4.92 18.39 13.62
N TYR A 9 3.95 19.25 13.95
CA TYR A 9 4.19 20.57 14.52
C TYR A 9 5.01 20.53 15.82
N SER A 10 4.85 19.44 16.58
CA SER A 10 5.58 19.18 17.82
C SER A 10 6.99 18.60 17.62
N ALA A 11 7.43 18.35 16.38
CA ALA A 11 8.73 17.78 16.10
C ALA A 11 9.84 18.84 16.13
N SER A 12 11.00 18.52 16.68
CA SER A 12 12.14 19.45 16.82
C SER A 12 12.69 20.01 15.49
N LEU A 13 12.37 19.35 14.37
CA LEU A 13 12.75 19.78 13.02
C LEU A 13 11.64 20.59 12.29
N TYR A 14 10.49 20.80 12.94
CA TYR A 14 9.41 21.58 12.36
C TYR A 14 9.87 23.01 12.04
N GLY A 15 9.61 23.47 10.81
CA GLY A 15 10.05 24.78 10.33
C GLY A 15 11.56 24.94 10.07
N ARG A 16 12.38 23.91 10.34
CA ARG A 16 13.85 23.92 10.15
C ARG A 16 14.34 23.06 8.98
N ARG A 17 13.42 22.59 8.14
CA ARG A 17 13.73 21.69 7.01
C ARG A 17 13.97 22.47 5.72
N THR A 18 15.14 22.27 5.10
CA THR A 18 15.54 22.97 3.86
C THR A 18 14.94 22.39 2.59
N LYS A 19 14.85 21.05 2.46
CA LYS A 19 14.29 20.38 1.28
C LYS A 19 13.41 19.18 1.65
N LYS A 20 12.25 19.07 1.01
CA LYS A 20 11.43 17.85 0.99
C LYS A 20 11.56 17.23 -0.40
N LEU A 21 12.10 16.01 -0.46
CA LEU A 21 12.07 15.19 -1.65
C LEU A 21 10.94 14.17 -1.44
N ASP A 22 9.97 14.20 -2.35
CA ASP A 22 8.87 13.25 -2.37
C ASP A 22 9.10 12.29 -3.53
N PHE A 23 9.53 11.07 -3.18
CA PHE A 23 9.82 10.03 -4.16
C PHE A 23 8.55 9.27 -4.48
N GLN A 24 8.07 9.45 -5.71
CA GLN A 24 6.96 8.67 -6.23
C GLN A 24 7.44 7.28 -6.67
N PRO A 25 6.56 6.26 -6.65
CA PRO A 25 6.87 4.96 -7.22
C PRO A 25 7.34 5.08 -8.67
N LEU A 26 8.21 4.15 -9.09
CA LEU A 26 8.70 4.08 -10.46
C LEU A 26 7.53 3.88 -11.43
N LYS A 27 7.59 4.60 -12.55
CA LYS A 27 6.66 4.40 -13.66
C LYS A 27 7.00 3.09 -14.37
N PHE A 28 6.01 2.47 -14.98
CA PHE A 28 6.18 1.24 -15.77
C PHE A 28 7.35 1.34 -16.77
N LEU A 29 7.48 2.46 -17.49
CA LEU A 29 8.54 2.65 -18.48
C LEU A 29 9.95 2.55 -17.88
N SER A 30 10.12 2.93 -16.62
CA SER A 30 11.41 2.87 -15.91
C SER A 30 11.79 1.46 -15.47
N LEU A 31 10.87 0.48 -15.53
CA LEU A 31 11.21 -0.91 -15.20
C LEU A 31 12.16 -1.54 -16.23
N LYS A 32 12.17 -1.05 -17.47
CA LYS A 32 13.12 -1.52 -18.49
C LYS A 32 14.57 -1.21 -18.10
N ASP A 33 14.79 -0.08 -17.43
CA ASP A 33 16.10 0.31 -16.91
C ASP A 33 16.43 -0.47 -15.63
N PHE A 34 15.42 -0.86 -14.85
CA PHE A 34 15.57 -1.64 -13.63
C PHE A 34 15.88 -3.13 -13.90
N PHE A 35 15.27 -3.71 -14.95
CA PHE A 35 15.49 -5.09 -15.38
C PHE A 35 15.96 -5.13 -16.84
N PRO A 36 17.26 -4.84 -17.09
CA PRO A 36 17.80 -4.84 -18.44
C PRO A 36 17.76 -6.26 -19.02
N GLY A 37 17.08 -6.41 -20.16
CA GLY A 37 17.00 -7.68 -20.89
C GLY A 37 15.73 -8.51 -20.64
N SER A 38 14.84 -8.09 -19.73
CA SER A 38 13.54 -8.73 -19.56
C SER A 38 12.59 -8.45 -20.74
N GLY A 39 11.77 -9.44 -21.09
CA GLY A 39 10.76 -9.30 -22.11
C GLY A 39 9.65 -8.34 -21.67
N LEU A 40 8.93 -7.75 -22.64
CA LEU A 40 7.82 -6.84 -22.34
C LEU A 40 6.73 -7.52 -21.50
N LYS A 41 6.48 -8.82 -21.75
CA LYS A 41 5.53 -9.62 -20.97
C LYS A 41 5.94 -9.71 -19.50
N ASP A 42 7.19 -10.08 -19.23
CA ASP A 42 7.72 -10.22 -17.86
C ASP A 42 7.66 -8.89 -17.10
N LEU A 43 7.96 -7.78 -17.80
CA LEU A 43 7.86 -6.44 -17.22
C LEU A 43 6.42 -6.09 -16.82
N ILE A 44 5.43 -6.41 -17.66
CA ILE A 44 4.01 -6.19 -17.35
C ILE A 44 3.59 -7.02 -16.13
N GLU A 45 3.95 -8.31 -16.11
CA GLU A 45 3.59 -9.20 -15.01
C GLU A 45 4.25 -8.74 -13.70
N THR A 46 5.53 -8.38 -13.75
CA THR A 46 6.27 -7.86 -12.60
C THR A 46 5.64 -6.57 -12.08
N TYR A 47 5.32 -5.62 -12.96
CA TYR A 47 4.69 -4.36 -12.56
C TYR A 47 3.29 -4.55 -12.00
N ALA A 48 2.51 -5.49 -12.54
CA ALA A 48 1.16 -5.76 -12.07
C ALA A 48 1.14 -6.32 -10.64
N VAL A 49 2.18 -7.06 -10.25
CA VAL A 49 2.28 -7.71 -8.93
C VAL A 49 3.03 -6.85 -7.91
N LEU A 50 4.22 -6.35 -8.26
CA LEU A 50 5.10 -5.61 -7.34
C LEU A 50 4.91 -4.09 -7.44
N GLY A 51 4.23 -3.60 -8.47
CA GLY A 51 4.04 -2.16 -8.70
C GLY A 51 5.34 -1.44 -9.08
N GLY A 52 5.43 -0.19 -8.66
CA GLY A 52 6.60 0.68 -8.92
C GLY A 52 7.53 0.88 -7.72
N THR A 53 7.27 0.24 -6.58
CA THR A 53 8.04 0.48 -5.36
C THR A 53 9.39 -0.22 -5.46
N PRO A 54 10.53 0.50 -5.46
CA PRO A 54 11.85 -0.12 -5.67
C PRO A 54 12.16 -1.24 -4.67
N ALA A 55 11.77 -1.07 -3.41
CA ALA A 55 11.97 -2.09 -2.37
C ALA A 55 11.27 -3.43 -2.70
N TYR A 56 10.12 -3.39 -3.37
CA TYR A 56 9.40 -4.60 -3.79
C TYR A 56 10.03 -5.22 -5.02
N LEU A 57 10.45 -4.40 -5.99
CA LEU A 57 11.12 -4.85 -7.21
C LEU A 57 12.45 -5.57 -6.91
N LEU A 58 13.16 -5.19 -5.86
CA LEU A 58 14.37 -5.89 -5.41
C LEU A 58 14.12 -7.33 -4.94
N GLY A 59 12.87 -7.69 -4.62
CA GLY A 59 12.48 -9.05 -4.27
C GLY A 59 12.24 -9.97 -5.47
N TYR A 60 12.36 -9.50 -6.70
CA TYR A 60 12.08 -10.29 -7.90
C TYR A 60 13.15 -11.37 -8.16
N GLU A 61 12.72 -12.61 -8.42
CA GLU A 61 13.59 -13.78 -8.59
C GLU A 61 13.58 -14.35 -10.02
N GLY A 62 13.38 -13.50 -11.03
CA GLY A 62 13.46 -13.89 -12.45
C GLY A 62 12.18 -14.50 -13.01
N ASP A 63 11.41 -15.22 -12.20
CA ASP A 63 10.03 -15.63 -12.48
C ASP A 63 9.05 -15.02 -11.47
N ILE A 64 7.94 -14.50 -11.97
CA ILE A 64 6.95 -13.82 -11.14
C ILE A 64 6.16 -14.78 -10.26
N PHE A 65 5.86 -15.99 -10.75
CA PHE A 65 5.10 -16.97 -9.99
C PHE A 65 5.93 -17.53 -8.84
N GLU A 66 7.21 -17.80 -9.07
CA GLU A 66 8.15 -18.16 -8.00
C GLU A 66 8.32 -17.01 -7.01
N THR A 67 8.48 -15.76 -7.47
CA THR A 67 8.52 -14.58 -6.59
C THR A 67 7.28 -14.49 -5.69
N ILE A 68 6.09 -14.74 -6.24
CA ILE A 68 4.84 -14.76 -5.44
C ILE A 68 4.92 -15.83 -4.35
N LYS A 69 5.33 -17.05 -4.68
CA LYS A 69 5.40 -18.15 -3.71
C LYS A 69 6.47 -17.92 -2.64
N SER A 70 7.68 -17.51 -3.06
CA SER A 70 8.86 -17.44 -2.21
C SER A 70 8.91 -16.16 -1.37
N ARG A 71 8.41 -15.03 -1.89
CA ARG A 71 8.50 -13.71 -1.24
C ARG A 71 7.17 -13.18 -0.74
N ILE A 72 6.10 -13.30 -1.52
CA ILE A 72 4.82 -12.65 -1.18
C ILE A 72 3.97 -13.52 -0.26
N LEU A 73 3.89 -14.83 -0.51
CA LEU A 73 3.05 -15.75 0.26
C LEU A 73 3.76 -16.38 1.45
N LYS A 74 5.08 -16.21 1.54
CA LYS A 74 5.91 -16.75 2.62
C LYS A 74 5.84 -15.86 3.85
N LYS A 75 5.27 -16.36 4.94
CA LYS A 75 5.02 -15.61 6.18
C LYS A 75 6.27 -15.02 6.81
N GLU A 76 7.43 -15.65 6.63
CA GLU A 76 8.68 -15.19 7.21
C GLU A 76 9.32 -14.04 6.43
N ASP A 77 8.96 -13.88 5.15
CA ASP A 77 9.58 -12.92 4.24
C ASP A 77 9.10 -11.48 4.51
N PHE A 78 9.90 -10.54 4.04
CA PHE A 78 9.68 -9.11 4.19
C PHE A 78 8.39 -8.66 3.49
N LEU A 79 8.15 -9.09 2.24
CA LEU A 79 7.00 -8.61 1.46
C LEU A 79 5.65 -9.03 2.08
N TYR A 80 5.58 -10.21 2.68
CA TYR A 80 4.38 -10.65 3.40
C TYR A 80 4.09 -9.74 4.60
N LYS A 81 5.11 -9.43 5.40
CA LYS A 81 4.96 -8.66 6.64
C LYS A 81 4.75 -7.17 6.39
N ASP A 82 5.28 -6.63 5.29
CA ASP A 82 5.24 -5.20 4.99
C ASP A 82 3.81 -4.65 4.92
N ALA A 83 2.89 -5.40 4.29
CA ALA A 83 1.48 -5.02 4.21
C ALA A 83 0.84 -4.88 5.60
N GLU A 84 1.12 -5.82 6.51
CA GLU A 84 0.62 -5.75 7.89
C GLU A 84 1.29 -4.64 8.69
N PHE A 85 2.60 -4.48 8.52
CA PHE A 85 3.40 -3.48 9.19
C PHE A 85 2.93 -2.06 8.87
N ILE A 86 2.74 -1.73 7.59
CA ILE A 86 2.25 -0.41 7.15
C ILE A 86 0.89 -0.09 7.79
N LEU A 87 -0.04 -1.06 7.78
CA LEU A 87 -1.37 -0.86 8.35
C LEU A 87 -1.34 -0.62 9.85
N ARG A 88 -0.46 -1.32 10.58
CA ARG A 88 -0.32 -1.14 12.04
C ARG A 88 0.37 0.18 12.40
N GLU A 89 1.33 0.61 11.60
CA GLU A 89 2.09 1.84 11.87
C GLU A 89 1.32 3.12 11.54
N GLU A 90 0.54 3.12 10.46
CA GLU A 90 -0.17 4.32 10.00
C GLU A 90 -1.58 4.46 10.60
N LEU A 91 -2.20 3.37 11.04
CA LEU A 91 -3.61 3.37 11.47
C LEU A 91 -3.74 3.10 12.96
N LYS A 92 -4.61 3.87 13.61
CA LYS A 92 -4.87 3.74 15.06
C LYS A 92 -5.52 2.40 15.43
N GLU A 93 -6.36 1.86 14.55
CA GLU A 93 -7.15 0.65 14.81
C GLU A 93 -7.05 -0.34 13.63
N PRO A 94 -5.92 -1.06 13.48
CA PRO A 94 -5.64 -1.85 12.28
C PRO A 94 -6.70 -2.92 11.99
N GLY A 95 -7.28 -3.56 13.01
CA GLY A 95 -8.29 -4.62 12.85
C GLY A 95 -9.55 -4.19 12.07
N TYR A 96 -10.01 -2.95 12.26
CA TYR A 96 -11.14 -2.39 11.52
C TYR A 96 -10.80 -2.18 10.04
N TYR A 97 -9.63 -1.60 9.76
CA TYR A 97 -9.19 -1.35 8.39
C TYR A 97 -8.86 -2.64 7.63
N PHE A 98 -8.32 -3.67 8.31
CA PHE A 98 -8.19 -5.01 7.73
C PHE A 98 -9.54 -5.59 7.30
N SER A 99 -10.59 -5.38 8.09
CA SER A 99 -11.95 -5.83 7.74
C SER A 99 -12.49 -5.11 6.51
N ILE A 100 -12.22 -3.80 6.40
CA ILE A 100 -12.57 -2.99 5.22
C ILE A 100 -11.82 -3.47 3.98
N ILE A 101 -10.48 -3.60 4.06
CA ILE A 101 -9.65 -4.06 2.94
C ILE A 101 -10.10 -5.44 2.48
N ARG A 102 -10.32 -6.37 3.43
CA ARG A 102 -10.85 -7.70 3.13
C ARG A 102 -12.18 -7.65 2.39
N SER A 103 -13.09 -6.76 2.80
CA SER A 103 -14.37 -6.55 2.11
C SER A 103 -14.19 -6.05 0.68
N ILE A 104 -13.26 -5.11 0.47
CA ILE A 104 -12.92 -4.61 -0.87
C ILE A 104 -12.32 -5.72 -1.73
N SER A 105 -11.47 -6.59 -1.17
CA SER A 105 -10.92 -7.77 -1.86
C SER A 105 -12.00 -8.74 -2.34
N PHE A 106 -13.17 -8.78 -1.68
CA PHE A 106 -14.35 -9.53 -2.13
C PHE A 106 -15.22 -8.78 -3.16
N GLY A 107 -14.80 -7.61 -3.64
CA GLY A 107 -15.50 -6.83 -4.66
C GLY A 107 -16.53 -5.83 -4.10
N ASN A 108 -16.56 -5.61 -2.79
CA ASN A 108 -17.45 -4.61 -2.19
C ASN A 108 -16.84 -3.21 -2.35
N VAL A 109 -17.25 -2.50 -3.40
CA VAL A 109 -16.73 -1.16 -3.72
C VAL A 109 -17.54 0.01 -3.14
N THR A 110 -18.75 -0.26 -2.64
CA THR A 110 -19.66 0.77 -2.09
C THR A 110 -19.67 0.71 -0.57
N SER A 111 -19.68 1.87 0.09
CA SER A 111 -19.70 1.97 1.56
C SER A 111 -20.81 1.15 2.21
N GLY A 112 -22.01 1.12 1.61
CA GLY A 112 -23.12 0.28 2.10
C GLY A 112 -22.83 -1.23 2.03
N LYS A 113 -22.22 -1.70 0.93
CA LYS A 113 -21.81 -3.11 0.79
C LYS A 113 -20.70 -3.47 1.78
N ILE A 114 -19.73 -2.57 1.97
CA ILE A 114 -18.63 -2.78 2.92
C ILE A 114 -19.17 -2.89 4.34
N ILE A 115 -20.03 -1.97 4.76
CA ILE A 115 -20.67 -1.97 6.08
C ILE A 115 -21.44 -3.27 6.31
N ASN A 116 -22.29 -3.65 5.36
CA ASN A 116 -23.09 -4.87 5.46
C ASN A 116 -22.21 -6.14 5.52
N HIS A 117 -21.13 -6.19 4.74
CA HIS A 117 -20.23 -7.34 4.71
C HIS A 117 -19.33 -7.44 5.96
N THR A 118 -18.95 -6.30 6.53
CA THR A 118 -18.06 -6.26 7.70
C THR A 118 -18.80 -6.27 9.04
N GLY A 119 -20.12 -6.03 9.03
CA GLY A 119 -20.93 -5.92 10.25
C GLY A 119 -20.59 -4.69 11.09
N LEU A 120 -19.85 -3.72 10.54
CA LEU A 120 -19.43 -2.53 11.25
C LEU A 120 -20.61 -1.57 11.42
N SER A 121 -20.97 -1.24 12.65
CA SER A 121 -21.98 -0.23 12.95
C SER A 121 -21.59 1.11 12.30
N ARG A 122 -22.55 1.85 11.71
CA ARG A 122 -22.35 3.27 11.37
C ARG A 122 -22.06 4.04 12.66
N CYS A 123 -20.79 4.17 13.04
CA CYS A 123 -20.42 4.97 14.20
C CYS A 123 -19.77 6.28 13.73
N PRO A 124 -20.19 7.46 14.22
CA PRO A 124 -19.86 8.77 13.62
C PRO A 124 -18.43 9.26 13.88
N GLN A 125 -17.56 8.45 14.48
CA GLN A 125 -16.37 8.94 15.19
C GLN A 125 -15.05 8.88 14.41
N TYR A 126 -15.04 8.87 13.08
CA TYR A 126 -13.77 8.93 12.34
C TYR A 126 -13.83 9.79 11.08
N PRO A 127 -13.17 10.97 11.07
CA PRO A 127 -12.91 11.71 9.84
C PRO A 127 -11.65 11.11 9.18
N GLY A 128 -11.77 9.90 8.63
CA GLY A 128 -10.71 9.25 7.85
C GLY A 128 -10.82 9.58 6.36
N PRO A 129 -9.72 9.85 5.63
CA PRO A 129 -9.75 10.23 4.21
C PRO A 129 -10.24 9.12 3.27
N LEU A 130 -10.19 7.85 3.68
CA LEU A 130 -10.49 6.69 2.83
C LEU A 130 -11.98 6.49 2.50
N LEU A 131 -12.89 7.08 3.29
CA LEU A 131 -14.35 6.99 3.05
C LEU A 131 -14.96 8.30 2.52
N LYS A 132 -14.20 9.39 2.46
CA LYS A 132 -14.70 10.66 1.89
C LYS A 132 -14.73 10.68 0.36
N GLN A 133 -13.94 9.84 -0.31
CA GLN A 133 -13.85 9.86 -1.78
C GLN A 133 -14.97 9.09 -2.49
N SER A 134 -15.66 8.18 -1.82
CA SER A 134 -16.76 7.39 -2.39
C SER A 134 -18.15 7.94 -2.09
N CYS A 135 -18.28 8.91 -1.18
CA CYS A 135 -19.57 9.53 -0.81
C CYS A 135 -19.93 10.77 -1.66
N CYS A 136 -18.99 11.30 -2.45
CA CYS A 136 -19.23 12.47 -3.30
C CYS A 136 -18.96 12.15 -4.78
N ARG A 137 -19.80 11.31 -5.39
CA ARG A 137 -20.06 11.41 -6.83
C ARG A 137 -21.58 11.38 -7.04
N PRO A 138 -22.15 12.38 -7.74
CA PRO A 138 -23.57 12.42 -8.03
C PRO A 138 -24.01 11.25 -8.92
#